data_AF-A0A8D0F5L0-F1
#
_entry.id   AF-A0A8D0F5L0-F1
#
_cell.length_a   1.000
_cell.length_b   1.000
_cell.length_c   1.000
_cell.angle_alpha   90.00
_cell.angle_beta   90.00
_cell.angle_gamma   90.00
#
_symmetry.space_group_name_H-M   'P 1'
#
loop_
_entity.id
_entity.type
_entity.pdbx_description
1 polymer ?
#
loop_
_entity_poly.entity_id
_entity_poly.type
_entity_poly.pdbx_seq_one_letter_code
_entity_poly.pdbx_strand_id
1 'polypeptide(L)'
;MKELGPFNMKGLKENFADAQVSVVDCPDLTQEPFNFPAKGICGKPRIADVGGVPYLIPVVQKEKVYDLNTVAKDIELPGAFILGAGAASSKILGVNAEVIEVKANGRTGELNFVSCLRQTLEKHYGEKPVGMGGTFIIQKGKAKIHVMPPEFSACPLNTDEDVNNWLKFFEMKAPLICQPVIVSRDPGFDLRVEHTHCFSHHGEGGHYHQDTSPDSVQYLGYLLPAELLFRIDRPQETHLVGRD
;
A
#
# COMPACT_ATOMS: atom_id res chain seq x y z
N MET A 1 -4.16 9.89 15.57
CA MET A 1 -3.47 10.97 14.82
C MET A 1 -2.29 11.54 15.60
N LYS A 2 -2.50 12.32 16.66
CA LYS A 2 -1.41 12.99 17.42
C LYS A 2 -0.36 12.05 18.03
N GLU A 3 -0.76 10.83 18.40
CA GLU A 3 0.16 9.84 18.97
C GLU A 3 1.01 9.11 17.92
N LEU A 4 0.56 9.00 16.67
CA LEU A 4 1.25 8.24 15.62
C LEU A 4 2.46 8.99 15.04
N GLY A 5 2.38 10.32 15.00
CA GLY A 5 3.41 11.18 14.40
C GLY A 5 4.82 11.01 15.02
N PRO A 6 4.96 11.14 16.36
CA PRO A 6 6.26 11.05 17.03
C PRO A 6 6.99 9.70 16.87
N PHE A 7 6.27 8.59 16.80
CA PHE A 7 6.90 7.26 16.70
C PHE A 7 7.34 6.94 15.28
N ASN A 8 6.50 7.24 14.28
CA ASN A 8 6.89 7.14 12.88
C ASN A 8 8.14 7.99 12.60
N MET A 9 8.23 9.19 13.19
CA MET A 9 9.43 10.03 13.10
C MET A 9 10.69 9.29 13.61
N LYS A 10 10.60 8.58 14.74
CA LYS A 10 11.75 7.88 15.32
C LYS A 10 12.26 6.78 14.40
N GLY A 11 11.37 5.90 13.92
CA GLY A 11 11.78 4.79 13.05
C GLY A 11 12.27 5.25 11.67
N LEU A 12 11.66 6.31 11.12
CA LEU A 12 12.13 6.91 9.87
C LEU A 12 13.54 7.51 10.03
N LYS A 13 13.84 8.19 11.14
CA LYS A 13 15.20 8.73 11.39
C LYS A 13 16.27 7.66 11.59
N GLU A 14 15.89 6.42 11.88
CA GLU A 14 16.81 5.28 11.91
C GLU A 14 17.14 4.77 10.50
N ASN A 15 16.33 5.09 9.48
CA ASN A 15 16.44 4.55 8.12
C ASN A 15 16.61 5.61 7.02
N PHE A 16 16.45 6.90 7.32
CA PHE A 16 16.51 8.01 6.37
C PHE A 16 17.35 9.15 6.95
N ALA A 17 18.16 9.77 6.09
CA ALA A 17 19.05 10.88 6.43
C ALA A 17 18.26 12.11 6.88
N ASP A 18 17.13 12.38 6.22
CA ASP A 18 16.22 13.45 6.57
C ASP A 18 14.78 12.93 6.62
N ALA A 19 14.10 13.15 7.74
CA ALA A 19 12.73 12.69 7.93
C ALA A 19 11.93 13.68 8.78
N GLN A 20 10.69 13.92 8.35
CA GLN A 20 9.71 14.74 9.02
C GLN A 20 8.34 14.04 9.03
N VAL A 21 7.66 14.08 10.18
CA VAL A 21 6.28 13.62 10.34
C VAL A 21 5.48 14.70 11.03
N SER A 22 4.33 15.05 10.47
CA SER A 22 3.45 16.07 11.05
C SER A 22 1.98 15.73 10.82
N VAL A 23 1.09 16.26 11.66
CA VAL A 23 -0.36 16.22 11.42
C VAL A 23 -0.71 17.52 10.71
N VAL A 24 -1.33 17.43 9.54
CA VAL A 24 -1.69 18.56 8.69
C VAL A 24 -3.10 18.38 8.15
N ASP A 25 -3.73 19.46 7.69
CA ASP A 25 -4.94 19.33 6.87
C ASP A 25 -4.63 18.54 5.59
N CYS A 26 -5.53 17.65 5.18
CA CYS A 26 -5.37 16.92 3.93
C CYS A 26 -5.28 17.93 2.76
N PRO A 27 -4.22 17.88 1.94
CA PRO A 27 -4.19 18.71 0.75
C PRO A 27 -5.31 18.29 -0.21
N ASP A 28 -5.70 19.18 -1.13
CA ASP A 28 -6.70 18.84 -2.13
C ASP A 28 -6.14 17.80 -3.13
N LEU A 29 -6.49 16.53 -2.90
CA LEU A 29 -6.01 15.41 -3.71
C LEU A 29 -6.61 15.36 -5.11
N THR A 30 -7.54 16.27 -5.46
CA THR A 30 -7.99 16.43 -6.86
C THR A 30 -6.94 17.13 -7.73
N GLN A 31 -5.96 17.78 -7.10
CA GLN A 31 -4.89 18.49 -7.78
C GLN A 31 -3.71 17.56 -8.09
N GLU A 32 -2.82 18.03 -8.96
CA GLU A 32 -1.52 17.39 -9.20
C GLU A 32 -0.73 17.23 -7.88
N PRO A 33 0.02 16.12 -7.69
CA PRO A 33 0.21 15.04 -8.67
C PRO A 33 -0.86 13.94 -8.62
N PHE A 34 -1.78 13.98 -7.64
CA PHE A 34 -2.65 12.84 -7.34
C PHE A 34 -3.80 12.70 -8.33
N ASN A 35 -4.40 13.83 -8.73
CA ASN A 35 -5.53 13.90 -9.66
C ASN A 35 -6.66 12.93 -9.30
N PHE A 36 -6.87 12.71 -8.00
CA PHE A 36 -7.89 11.80 -7.52
C PHE A 36 -9.28 12.37 -7.77
N PRO A 37 -10.29 11.50 -7.90
CA PRO A 37 -11.69 11.93 -7.99
C PRO A 37 -12.21 12.52 -6.67
N ALA A 38 -11.36 12.66 -5.66
CA ALA A 38 -11.69 12.95 -4.28
C ALA A 38 -10.78 14.04 -3.73
N LYS A 39 -11.32 14.98 -2.95
CA LYS A 39 -10.51 16.04 -2.30
C LYS A 39 -9.58 15.53 -1.21
N GLY A 40 -9.89 14.40 -0.60
CA GLY A 40 -9.15 13.89 0.54
C GLY A 40 -9.52 12.45 0.87
N ILE A 41 -8.80 11.88 1.83
CA ILE A 41 -8.88 10.46 2.24
C ILE A 41 -9.50 10.27 3.63
N CYS A 42 -10.04 11.33 4.21
CA CYS A 42 -10.53 11.34 5.59
C CYS A 42 -11.98 10.85 5.71
N GLY A 43 -12.55 10.88 6.91
CA GLY A 43 -13.95 10.50 7.16
C GLY A 43 -14.06 9.25 8.02
N LYS A 44 -14.32 8.09 7.40
CA LYS A 44 -14.49 6.81 8.11
C LYS A 44 -13.49 5.73 7.63
N PRO A 45 -12.18 5.94 7.84
CA PRO A 45 -11.14 5.10 7.26
C PRO A 45 -11.23 3.65 7.73
N ARG A 46 -11.12 2.71 6.80
CA ARG A 46 -11.19 1.26 7.05
C ARG A 46 -10.37 0.51 6.00
N ILE A 47 -9.87 -0.67 6.36
CA ILE A 47 -9.18 -1.58 5.45
C ILE A 47 -10.12 -2.71 5.06
N ALA A 48 -10.12 -3.06 3.77
CA ALA A 48 -10.76 -4.25 3.24
C ALA A 48 -9.68 -5.17 2.64
N ASP A 49 -9.50 -6.36 3.20
CA ASP A 49 -8.62 -7.40 2.65
C ASP A 49 -9.52 -8.47 2.01
N VAL A 50 -9.57 -8.47 0.67
CA VAL A 50 -10.52 -9.24 -0.15
C VAL A 50 -9.78 -10.35 -0.90
N GLY A 51 -10.18 -11.61 -0.72
CA GLY A 51 -9.52 -12.74 -1.39
C GLY A 51 -8.10 -12.96 -0.87
N GLY A 52 -7.14 -13.26 -1.75
CA GLY A 52 -5.74 -13.34 -1.36
C GLY A 52 -4.87 -14.00 -2.44
N VAL A 53 -3.55 -13.96 -2.24
CA VAL A 53 -2.57 -14.63 -3.12
C VAL A 53 -2.89 -16.12 -3.35
N PRO A 54 -3.46 -16.88 -2.39
CA PRO A 54 -3.86 -18.28 -2.63
C PRO A 54 -4.93 -18.50 -3.71
N TYR A 55 -5.62 -17.44 -4.16
CA TYR A 55 -6.51 -17.53 -5.33
C TYR A 55 -5.79 -17.29 -6.65
N LEU A 56 -4.53 -16.84 -6.62
CA LEU A 56 -3.69 -16.65 -7.79
C LEU A 56 -2.66 -17.78 -7.92
N ILE A 57 -2.08 -18.19 -6.80
CA ILE A 57 -0.96 -19.12 -6.68
C ILE A 57 -1.43 -20.36 -5.89
N PRO A 58 -0.99 -21.58 -6.22
CA PRO A 58 -0.09 -21.93 -7.31
C PRO A 58 -0.77 -21.95 -8.69
N VAL A 59 -2.11 -22.07 -8.72
CA VAL A 59 -2.93 -22.03 -9.94
C VAL A 59 -4.06 -21.04 -9.73
N VAL A 60 -4.26 -20.17 -10.72
CA VAL A 60 -5.27 -19.12 -10.67
C VAL A 60 -6.70 -19.69 -10.59
N GLN A 61 -7.51 -19.14 -9.70
CA GLN A 61 -8.96 -19.34 -9.57
C GLN A 61 -9.68 -18.16 -10.25
N LYS A 62 -9.98 -18.29 -11.54
CA LYS A 62 -10.48 -17.18 -12.39
C LYS A 62 -11.89 -16.71 -12.03
N GLU A 63 -12.64 -17.53 -11.31
CA GLU A 63 -13.98 -17.24 -10.80
C GLU A 63 -13.98 -16.25 -9.62
N LYS A 64 -12.82 -16.00 -9.01
CA LYS A 64 -12.65 -15.05 -7.90
C LYS A 64 -12.62 -13.61 -8.42
N VAL A 65 -13.82 -13.10 -8.72
CA VAL A 65 -14.06 -11.75 -9.24
C VAL A 65 -14.84 -10.93 -8.22
N TYR A 66 -14.42 -9.69 -7.99
CA TYR A 66 -15.00 -8.79 -6.99
C TYR A 66 -15.44 -7.47 -7.61
N ASP A 67 -16.60 -6.97 -7.19
CA ASP A 67 -17.08 -5.63 -7.52
C ASP A 67 -16.81 -4.69 -6.35
N LEU A 68 -16.09 -3.60 -6.61
CA LEU A 68 -15.68 -2.66 -5.56
C LEU A 68 -16.85 -1.88 -4.94
N ASN A 69 -17.97 -1.70 -5.65
CA ASN A 69 -19.16 -1.09 -5.06
C ASN A 69 -19.88 -2.07 -4.12
N THR A 70 -19.84 -3.38 -4.42
CA THR A 70 -20.30 -4.42 -3.50
C THR A 70 -19.42 -4.48 -2.27
N VAL A 71 -18.09 -4.51 -2.45
CA VAL A 71 -17.14 -4.41 -1.33
C VAL A 71 -17.41 -3.17 -0.48
N ALA A 72 -17.64 -2.00 -1.09
CA ALA A 72 -17.98 -0.78 -0.38
C ALA A 72 -19.25 -0.94 0.51
N LYS A 73 -20.25 -1.69 0.04
CA LYS A 73 -21.44 -2.01 0.85
C LYS A 73 -21.13 -3.00 1.97
N ASP A 74 -20.35 -4.04 1.68
CA ASP A 74 -19.99 -5.10 2.64
C ASP A 74 -19.14 -4.57 3.78
N ILE A 75 -18.30 -3.56 3.53
CA ILE A 75 -17.54 -2.85 4.56
C ILE A 75 -18.34 -1.74 5.22
N GLU A 76 -19.67 -1.68 5.02
CA GLU A 76 -20.58 -0.70 5.61
C GLU A 76 -20.24 0.77 5.25
N LEU A 77 -19.75 1.00 4.03
CA LEU A 77 -19.43 2.33 3.48
C LEU A 77 -19.86 2.49 2.01
N PRO A 78 -21.17 2.39 1.69
CA PRO A 78 -21.63 2.58 0.32
C PRO A 78 -21.18 3.94 -0.23
N GLY A 79 -20.64 3.93 -1.44
CA GLY A 79 -20.04 5.10 -2.07
C GLY A 79 -18.59 5.37 -1.67
N ALA A 80 -17.91 4.49 -0.93
CA ALA A 80 -16.51 4.64 -0.53
C ALA A 80 -15.58 5.08 -1.69
N PHE A 81 -14.67 6.01 -1.39
CA PHE A 81 -13.49 6.25 -2.21
C PHE A 81 -12.42 5.27 -1.77
N ILE A 82 -12.07 4.35 -2.67
CA ILE A 82 -11.19 3.22 -2.38
C ILE A 82 -9.82 3.49 -3.02
N LEU A 83 -8.78 3.39 -2.19
CA LEU A 83 -7.38 3.37 -2.58
C LEU A 83 -6.78 2.04 -2.11
N GLY A 84 -5.78 1.53 -2.82
CA GLY A 84 -5.01 0.38 -2.38
C GLY A 84 -4.43 -0.41 -3.53
N ALA A 85 -3.78 -1.51 -3.18
CA ALA A 85 -3.16 -2.40 -4.13
C ALA A 85 -4.12 -3.55 -4.48
N GLY A 86 -4.54 -3.60 -5.74
CA GLY A 86 -5.43 -4.61 -6.30
C GLY A 86 -5.70 -4.32 -7.78
N ALA A 87 -6.39 -5.21 -8.49
CA ALA A 87 -6.93 -4.89 -9.82
C ALA A 87 -8.22 -4.06 -9.63
N ALA A 88 -8.23 -2.79 -10.05
CA ALA A 88 -9.31 -1.86 -9.68
C ALA A 88 -9.66 -0.82 -10.78
N SER A 89 -10.92 -0.35 -10.73
CA SER A 89 -11.53 0.75 -11.51
C SER A 89 -12.02 1.85 -10.55
N SER A 90 -12.04 3.12 -10.99
CA SER A 90 -12.09 4.33 -10.15
C SER A 90 -13.40 5.13 -10.19
N LYS A 91 -14.03 5.44 -9.02
CA LYS A 91 -14.98 6.57 -8.82
C LYS A 91 -14.98 7.13 -7.37
N ILE A 92 -15.52 8.36 -7.26
CA ILE A 92 -15.35 9.55 -6.35
C ILE A 92 -15.81 9.44 -4.86
N LEU A 93 -15.14 10.21 -3.95
CA LEU A 93 -15.75 10.87 -2.77
C LEU A 93 -15.13 12.23 -2.41
N GLY A 94 -15.92 13.21 -1.97
CA GLY A 94 -15.44 14.53 -1.53
C GLY A 94 -15.49 14.75 -0.02
N VAL A 95 -14.39 14.46 0.69
CA VAL A 95 -14.26 14.66 2.15
C VAL A 95 -12.92 15.31 2.51
N ASN A 96 -12.92 16.18 3.53
CA ASN A 96 -11.74 16.90 4.04
C ASN A 96 -11.61 16.69 5.56
N ALA A 97 -10.41 16.35 6.05
CA ALA A 97 -10.00 16.36 7.46
C ALA A 97 -8.46 16.30 7.57
N GLU A 98 -7.90 16.24 8.79
CA GLU A 98 -6.46 16.09 9.04
C GLU A 98 -5.90 14.72 8.57
N VAL A 99 -4.64 14.69 8.12
CA VAL A 99 -3.85 13.50 7.74
C VAL A 99 -2.45 13.53 8.38
N ILE A 100 -1.76 12.39 8.42
CA ILE A 100 -0.36 12.32 8.80
C ILE A 100 0.47 12.55 7.54
N GLU A 101 1.16 13.69 7.47
CA GLU A 101 2.18 13.95 6.46
C GLU A 101 3.50 13.29 6.88
N VAL A 102 4.10 12.54 5.97
CA VAL A 102 5.41 11.92 6.12
C VAL A 102 6.32 12.38 4.99
N LYS A 103 7.46 12.97 5.32
CA LYS A 103 8.55 13.29 4.40
C LYS A 103 9.76 12.45 4.81
N ALA A 104 10.36 11.73 3.87
CA ALA A 104 11.54 10.92 4.11
C ALA A 104 12.47 10.95 2.90
N ASN A 105 13.73 11.36 3.11
CA ASN A 105 14.70 11.65 2.07
C ASN A 105 16.03 10.95 2.36
N GLY A 106 16.65 10.38 1.32
CA GLY A 106 17.96 9.74 1.41
C GLY A 106 17.92 8.52 2.33
N ARG A 107 17.52 7.36 1.82
CA ARG A 107 17.46 6.11 2.61
C ARG A 107 18.88 5.69 3.01
N THR A 108 19.13 5.57 4.31
CA THR A 108 20.40 5.14 4.91
C THR A 108 20.34 3.75 5.52
N GLY A 109 19.13 3.22 5.74
CA GLY A 109 18.91 1.87 6.29
C GLY A 109 18.43 0.86 5.25
N GLU A 110 18.31 -0.39 5.68
CA GLU A 110 17.89 -1.52 4.82
C GLU A 110 16.39 -1.49 4.49
N LEU A 111 15.55 -0.88 5.35
CA LEU A 111 14.10 -0.93 5.18
C LEU A 111 13.62 0.02 4.10
N ASN A 112 12.81 -0.49 3.16
CA ASN A 112 12.05 0.36 2.26
C ASN A 112 11.07 1.26 3.05
N PHE A 113 10.51 2.27 2.39
CA PHE A 113 9.65 3.28 3.04
C PHE A 113 8.44 2.65 3.76
N VAL A 114 7.78 1.68 3.14
CA VAL A 114 6.57 1.03 3.66
C VAL A 114 6.91 0.10 4.83
N SER A 115 7.94 -0.73 4.69
CA SER A 115 8.40 -1.62 5.76
C SER A 115 8.92 -0.84 6.97
N CYS A 116 9.58 0.31 6.75
CA CYS A 116 10.01 1.20 7.82
C CYS A 116 8.81 1.69 8.65
N LEU A 117 7.74 2.16 7.99
CA LEU A 117 6.51 2.56 8.67
C LEU A 117 5.85 1.39 9.42
N ARG A 118 5.67 0.24 8.75
CA ARG A 118 5.03 -0.94 9.36
C ARG A 118 5.77 -1.42 10.60
N GLN A 119 7.09 -1.66 10.47
CA GLN A 119 7.90 -2.19 11.57
C GLN A 119 7.98 -1.22 12.74
N THR A 120 7.96 0.09 12.48
CA THR A 120 7.89 1.11 13.53
C THR A 120 6.58 1.02 14.32
N LEU A 121 5.45 0.87 13.63
CA LEU A 121 4.14 0.68 14.27
C LEU A 121 4.11 -0.63 15.07
N GLU A 122 4.60 -1.74 14.50
CA GLU A 122 4.63 -3.03 15.17
C GLU A 122 5.47 -2.98 16.45
N LYS A 123 6.69 -2.45 16.37
CA LYS A 123 7.60 -2.32 17.51
C LYS A 123 7.01 -1.47 18.64
N HIS A 124 6.20 -0.47 18.30
CA HIS A 124 5.59 0.41 19.28
C HIS A 124 4.32 -0.19 19.92
N TYR A 125 3.40 -0.70 19.11
CA TYR A 125 2.08 -1.14 19.58
C TYR A 125 2.02 -2.62 19.95
N GLY A 126 3.05 -3.41 19.61
CA GLY A 126 3.18 -4.82 19.95
C GLY A 126 2.00 -5.65 19.46
N GLU A 127 1.29 -6.26 20.41
CA GLU A 127 0.13 -7.12 20.13
C GLU A 127 -1.14 -6.37 19.68
N LYS A 128 -1.14 -5.04 19.69
CA LYS A 128 -2.27 -4.23 19.20
C LYS A 128 -2.08 -3.93 17.71
N PRO A 129 -2.83 -4.58 16.80
CA PRO A 129 -2.67 -4.35 15.37
C PRO A 129 -3.09 -2.92 15.01
N VAL A 130 -2.32 -2.28 14.13
CA VAL A 130 -2.59 -0.95 13.60
C VAL A 130 -2.62 -1.03 12.08
N GLY A 131 -3.79 -0.78 11.50
CA GLY A 131 -3.96 -0.61 10.06
C GLY A 131 -3.68 0.84 9.66
N MET A 132 -3.00 1.05 8.53
CA MET A 132 -2.73 2.36 7.96
C MET A 132 -2.80 2.30 6.43
N GLY A 133 -3.30 3.35 5.81
CA GLY A 133 -3.32 3.50 4.35
C GLY A 133 -3.32 4.97 3.94
N GLY A 134 -3.46 5.22 2.63
CA GLY A 134 -3.47 6.56 2.07
C GLY A 134 -2.75 6.59 0.73
N THR A 135 -1.94 7.62 0.51
CA THR A 135 -1.11 7.72 -0.70
C THR A 135 0.24 8.35 -0.37
N PHE A 136 1.28 7.98 -1.12
CA PHE A 136 2.55 8.70 -1.11
C PHE A 136 3.09 8.85 -2.52
N ILE A 137 3.99 9.81 -2.72
CA ILE A 137 4.68 10.04 -3.97
C ILE A 137 6.16 9.79 -3.74
N ILE A 138 6.78 8.99 -4.61
CA ILE A 138 8.22 8.99 -4.81
C ILE A 138 8.53 10.20 -5.68
N GLN A 139 8.95 11.32 -5.08
CA GLN A 139 9.18 12.59 -5.76
C GLN A 139 10.46 12.59 -6.59
N LYS A 140 11.49 11.86 -6.12
CA LYS A 140 12.77 11.66 -6.78
C LYS A 140 13.27 10.25 -6.56
N GLY A 141 14.12 9.79 -7.47
CA GLY A 141 14.74 8.47 -7.42
C GLY A 141 14.07 7.47 -8.33
N LYS A 142 14.33 6.19 -8.06
CA LYS A 142 13.82 5.04 -8.81
C LYS A 142 13.35 3.96 -7.86
N ALA A 143 12.48 3.07 -8.34
CA ALA A 143 11.97 1.94 -7.59
C ALA A 143 11.98 0.65 -8.42
N LYS A 144 12.26 -0.46 -7.74
CA LYS A 144 12.02 -1.80 -8.25
C LYS A 144 10.50 -2.03 -8.21
N ILE A 145 9.92 -2.28 -9.38
CA ILE A 145 8.49 -2.52 -9.55
C ILE A 145 8.30 -3.79 -10.36
N HIS A 146 7.28 -4.59 -10.06
CA HIS A 146 6.88 -5.68 -10.93
C HIS A 146 5.50 -5.49 -11.54
N VAL A 147 5.30 -6.11 -12.71
CA VAL A 147 4.01 -6.27 -13.38
C VAL A 147 3.84 -7.75 -13.71
N MET A 148 2.65 -8.28 -13.47
CA MET A 148 2.32 -9.64 -13.87
C MET A 148 2.27 -9.73 -15.41
N PRO A 149 2.72 -10.84 -16.02
CA PRO A 149 2.49 -11.11 -17.43
C PRO A 149 1.01 -11.04 -17.83
N PRO A 150 0.68 -10.77 -19.10
CA PRO A 150 -0.71 -10.73 -19.56
C PRO A 150 -1.41 -12.10 -19.48
N GLU A 151 -0.66 -13.20 -19.58
CA GLU A 151 -1.16 -14.56 -19.36
C GLU A 151 -0.76 -15.12 -17.98
N PHE A 152 -1.70 -15.80 -17.33
CA PHE A 152 -1.41 -16.62 -16.14
C PHE A 152 -0.48 -17.78 -16.48
N SER A 153 0.30 -18.24 -15.49
CA SER A 153 1.19 -19.39 -15.66
C SER A 153 0.43 -20.63 -16.15
N ALA A 154 1.02 -21.35 -17.11
CA ALA A 154 0.49 -22.61 -17.61
C ALA A 154 0.76 -23.79 -16.65
N CYS A 155 1.67 -23.62 -15.69
CA CYS A 155 2.01 -24.60 -14.67
C CYS A 155 1.93 -24.01 -13.25
N PRO A 156 1.73 -24.85 -12.22
CA PRO A 156 1.70 -24.39 -10.83
C PRO A 156 2.99 -23.67 -10.43
N LEU A 157 2.86 -22.49 -9.81
CA LEU A 157 3.98 -21.74 -9.22
C LEU A 157 4.05 -22.08 -7.72
N ASN A 158 4.98 -22.94 -7.29
CA ASN A 158 4.94 -23.51 -5.94
C ASN A 158 5.89 -22.82 -4.95
N THR A 159 6.79 -21.99 -5.45
CA THR A 159 7.82 -21.30 -4.65
C THR A 159 7.88 -19.82 -5.00
N ASP A 160 8.46 -19.00 -4.11
CA ASP A 160 8.68 -17.58 -4.41
C ASP A 160 9.62 -17.40 -5.61
N GLU A 161 10.55 -18.34 -5.82
CA GLU A 161 11.39 -18.35 -7.01
C GLU A 161 10.58 -18.58 -8.29
N ASP A 162 9.62 -19.52 -8.29
CA ASP A 162 8.71 -19.73 -9.42
C ASP A 162 7.90 -18.46 -9.72
N VAL A 163 7.35 -17.83 -8.68
CA VAL A 163 6.59 -16.59 -8.80
C VAL A 163 7.46 -15.47 -9.36
N ASN A 164 8.66 -15.28 -8.80
CA ASN A 164 9.58 -14.24 -9.25
C ASN A 164 10.08 -14.46 -10.69
N ASN A 165 10.26 -15.71 -11.13
CA ASN A 165 10.62 -16.02 -12.51
C ASN A 165 9.47 -15.76 -13.50
N TRP A 166 8.22 -15.91 -13.05
CA TRP A 166 7.04 -15.58 -13.85
C TRP A 166 6.82 -14.06 -13.95
N LEU A 167 6.97 -13.32 -12.84
CA LEU A 167 6.81 -11.87 -12.78
C LEU A 167 7.80 -11.11 -13.68
N LYS A 168 7.41 -9.91 -14.14
CA LYS A 168 8.29 -9.00 -14.88
C LYS A 168 8.71 -7.85 -14.00
N PHE A 169 10.01 -7.78 -13.69
CA PHE A 169 10.60 -6.74 -12.85
C PHE A 169 11.19 -5.61 -13.69
N PHE A 170 11.03 -4.39 -13.18
CA PHE A 170 11.46 -3.16 -13.82
C PHE A 170 12.09 -2.23 -12.78
N GLU A 171 13.00 -1.39 -13.23
CA GLU A 171 13.41 -0.20 -12.50
C GLU A 171 12.66 1.00 -13.09
N MET A 172 11.74 1.57 -12.32
CA MET A 172 10.86 2.67 -12.72
C MET A 172 11.27 3.97 -12.01
N LYS A 173 11.10 5.12 -12.66
CA LYS A 173 11.56 6.43 -12.18
C LYS A 173 10.42 7.26 -11.59
N ALA A 174 10.79 8.10 -10.62
CA ALA A 174 9.93 9.17 -10.12
C ALA A 174 9.52 10.17 -11.23
N PRO A 175 8.37 10.86 -11.09
CA PRO A 175 7.42 10.73 -10.00
C PRO A 175 6.56 9.46 -10.10
N LEU A 176 6.38 8.75 -8.99
CA LEU A 176 5.48 7.60 -8.86
C LEU A 176 4.49 7.88 -7.74
N ILE A 177 3.18 7.79 -8.02
CA ILE A 177 2.10 7.96 -7.05
C ILE A 177 1.68 6.57 -6.58
N CYS A 178 1.84 6.32 -5.29
CA CYS A 178 1.72 5.01 -4.68
C CYS A 178 0.57 4.96 -3.67
N GLN A 179 -0.05 3.78 -3.58
CA GLN A 179 -1.25 3.52 -2.78
C GLN A 179 -0.96 2.36 -1.82
N PRO A 180 -0.35 2.63 -0.65
CA PRO A 180 -0.04 1.60 0.32
C PRO A 180 -1.26 1.18 1.14
N VAL A 181 -1.31 -0.10 1.46
CA VAL A 181 -2.09 -0.65 2.57
C VAL A 181 -1.12 -1.38 3.50
N ILE A 182 -1.15 -1.01 4.78
CA ILE A 182 -0.22 -1.49 5.80
C ILE A 182 -1.03 -2.00 6.99
N VAL A 183 -0.67 -3.17 7.51
CA VAL A 183 -1.13 -3.63 8.83
C VAL A 183 0.12 -3.99 9.62
N SER A 184 0.31 -3.38 10.79
CA SER A 184 1.53 -3.57 11.60
C SER A 184 1.82 -5.05 11.87
N ARG A 185 0.77 -5.82 12.12
CA ARG A 185 0.77 -7.26 12.40
C ARG A 185 -0.56 -7.87 12.00
N ASP A 186 -0.54 -9.10 11.50
CA ASP A 186 -1.74 -9.88 11.27
C ASP A 186 -2.30 -10.44 12.60
N PRO A 187 -3.54 -10.11 13.01
CA PRO A 187 -4.17 -10.67 14.21
C PRO A 187 -4.82 -12.05 13.98
N GLY A 188 -4.53 -12.73 12.87
CA GLY A 188 -4.99 -14.09 12.57
C GLY A 188 -5.97 -14.20 11.39
N PHE A 189 -6.03 -13.18 10.53
CA PHE A 189 -6.92 -13.11 9.37
C PHE A 189 -6.27 -13.53 8.05
N ASP A 190 -5.01 -13.95 8.07
CA ASP A 190 -4.23 -14.28 6.88
C ASP A 190 -4.12 -13.07 5.95
N LEU A 191 -3.60 -11.98 6.50
CA LEU A 191 -3.51 -10.67 5.86
C LEU A 191 -2.24 -10.54 5.02
N ARG A 192 -2.33 -9.70 3.98
CA ARG A 192 -1.14 -9.12 3.35
C ARG A 192 -0.74 -7.86 4.12
N VAL A 193 0.28 -7.98 4.97
CA VAL A 193 0.67 -6.91 5.92
C VAL A 193 1.30 -5.67 5.27
N GLU A 194 1.84 -5.82 4.07
CA GLU A 194 2.34 -4.73 3.23
C GLU A 194 1.92 -4.99 1.78
N HIS A 195 1.24 -4.03 1.16
CA HIS A 195 0.93 -4.09 -0.26
C HIS A 195 0.82 -2.70 -0.83
N THR A 196 1.66 -2.38 -1.83
CA THR A 196 1.71 -1.06 -2.45
C THR A 196 1.77 -1.20 -3.97
N HIS A 197 0.81 -0.59 -4.66
CA HIS A 197 0.89 -0.38 -6.10
C HIS A 197 1.16 1.11 -6.37
N CYS A 198 1.84 1.39 -7.48
CA CYS A 198 2.10 2.73 -7.96
C CYS A 198 1.61 2.93 -9.40
N PHE A 199 1.32 4.17 -9.75
CA PHE A 199 1.07 4.64 -11.10
C PHE A 199 1.79 5.97 -11.33
N SER A 200 1.78 6.46 -12.57
CA SER A 200 2.36 7.75 -12.91
C SER A 200 1.71 8.35 -14.15
N HIS A 201 1.97 9.64 -14.36
CA HIS A 201 1.56 10.37 -15.58
C HIS A 201 2.48 10.12 -16.78
N HIS A 202 3.54 9.30 -16.62
CA HIS A 202 4.52 8.98 -17.67
C HIS A 202 4.51 7.51 -18.09
N GLY A 203 3.47 6.76 -17.70
CA GLY A 203 3.21 5.40 -18.19
C GLY A 203 3.89 4.28 -17.40
N GLU A 204 4.55 4.60 -16.29
CA GLU A 204 5.16 3.63 -15.39
C GLU A 204 4.24 3.36 -14.18
N GLY A 205 4.19 2.10 -13.74
CA GLY A 205 3.36 1.66 -12.63
C GLY A 205 3.39 0.15 -12.45
N GLY A 206 2.84 -0.33 -11.33
CA GLY A 206 2.85 -1.73 -10.95
C GLY A 206 3.02 -1.91 -9.44
N HIS A 207 3.46 -3.10 -9.03
CA HIS A 207 3.69 -3.45 -7.63
C HIS A 207 5.06 -2.98 -7.14
N TYR A 208 5.08 -2.13 -6.12
CA TYR A 208 6.31 -1.58 -5.51
C TYR A 208 7.03 -2.60 -4.62
N HIS A 209 8.34 -2.75 -4.81
CA HIS A 209 9.22 -3.56 -3.95
C HIS A 209 10.01 -2.66 -2.99
N GLN A 210 10.81 -1.75 -3.55
CA GLN A 210 11.69 -0.84 -2.82
C GLN A 210 12.26 0.23 -3.76
N ASP A 211 12.85 1.30 -3.22
CA ASP A 211 13.70 2.18 -4.03
C ASP A 211 15.03 1.50 -4.43
N THR A 212 15.58 1.91 -5.57
CA THR A 212 16.90 1.47 -6.07
C THR A 212 17.92 2.62 -6.13
N SER A 213 17.55 3.80 -5.65
CA SER A 213 18.41 4.99 -5.59
C SER A 213 18.42 5.60 -4.18
N PRO A 214 18.87 4.85 -3.16
CA PRO A 214 18.68 5.18 -1.74
C PRO A 214 19.14 6.60 -1.38
N ASP A 215 20.34 7.00 -1.81
CA ASP A 215 20.93 8.30 -1.44
C ASP A 215 20.14 9.52 -1.94
N SER A 216 19.33 9.35 -2.99
CA SER A 216 18.64 10.45 -3.68
C SER A 216 17.11 10.35 -3.64
N VAL A 217 16.57 9.26 -3.09
CA VAL A 217 15.12 9.04 -3.03
C VAL A 217 14.46 10.08 -2.13
N GLN A 218 13.29 10.56 -2.56
CA GLN A 218 12.47 11.50 -1.79
C GLN A 218 11.03 11.01 -1.76
N TYR A 219 10.49 10.83 -0.56
CA TYR A 219 9.13 10.38 -0.31
C TYR A 219 8.30 11.49 0.33
N LEU A 220 7.06 11.66 -0.15
CA LEU A 220 6.04 12.49 0.49
C LEU A 220 4.73 11.68 0.59
N GLY A 221 4.27 11.38 1.79
CA GLY A 221 3.08 10.59 2.07
C GLY A 221 2.02 11.33 2.87
N TYR A 222 0.76 11.03 2.59
CA TYR A 222 -0.41 11.42 3.36
C TYR A 222 -1.16 10.15 3.78
N LEU A 223 -1.12 9.86 5.09
CA LEU A 223 -1.55 8.58 5.64
C LEU A 223 -2.58 8.76 6.77
N LEU A 224 -3.44 7.76 6.94
CA LEU A 224 -4.41 7.67 8.03
C LEU A 224 -4.44 6.27 8.63
N PRO A 225 -4.60 6.15 9.96
CA PRO A 225 -4.94 4.88 10.57
C PRO A 225 -6.37 4.46 10.18
N ALA A 226 -6.58 3.17 9.99
CA ALA A 226 -7.89 2.60 9.80
C ALA A 226 -8.59 2.38 11.16
N GLU A 227 -9.89 2.67 11.22
CA GLU A 227 -10.73 2.39 12.40
C GLU A 227 -11.18 0.93 12.44
N LEU A 228 -11.40 0.33 11.26
CA LEU A 228 -11.92 -1.02 11.10
C LEU A 228 -11.11 -1.79 10.05
N LEU A 229 -11.04 -3.11 10.21
CA LEU A 229 -10.54 -4.05 9.22
C LEU A 229 -11.63 -5.06 8.89
N PHE A 230 -11.92 -5.24 7.61
CA PHE A 230 -12.86 -6.21 7.07
C PHE A 230 -12.09 -7.26 6.28
N ARG A 231 -12.27 -8.54 6.62
CA ARG A 231 -11.74 -9.67 5.87
C ARG A 231 -12.87 -10.29 5.05
N ILE A 232 -12.78 -10.22 3.73
CA ILE A 232 -13.83 -10.69 2.80
C ILE A 232 -13.28 -11.83 1.96
N ASP A 233 -14.04 -12.92 1.84
CA ASP A 233 -13.70 -14.10 1.04
C ASP A 233 -12.28 -14.62 1.31
N ARG A 234 -11.94 -14.80 2.59
CA ARG A 234 -10.66 -15.37 3.01
C ARG A 234 -10.47 -16.78 2.39
N PRO A 235 -9.31 -17.07 1.76
CA PRO A 235 -8.99 -18.41 1.31
C PRO A 235 -9.07 -19.43 2.46
N GLN A 236 -9.77 -20.55 2.22
CA GLN A 236 -9.86 -21.66 3.18
C GLN A 236 -8.55 -22.45 3.22
N GLU A 237 -7.89 -22.59 2.07
CA GLU A 237 -6.54 -23.11 1.92
C GLU A 237 -5.59 -21.94 1.66
N THR A 238 -4.47 -21.88 2.38
CA THR A 238 -3.53 -20.76 2.30
C THR A 238 -2.08 -21.22 2.32
N HIS A 239 -1.18 -20.33 1.91
CA HIS A 239 0.27 -20.50 1.90
C HIS A 239 0.97 -19.13 1.98
N LEU A 240 2.28 -19.12 2.19
CA LEU A 240 3.08 -17.90 2.29
C LEU A 240 3.73 -17.47 0.96
N VAL A 241 3.69 -18.32 -0.07
CA VAL A 241 4.27 -18.05 -1.39
C VAL A 241 3.61 -16.85 -2.09
N GLY A 242 4.41 -16.01 -2.76
CA GLY A 242 3.96 -14.90 -3.60
C GLY A 242 3.49 -13.67 -2.83
N ARG A 243 3.97 -13.49 -1.59
CA ARG A 243 3.60 -12.38 -0.70
C ARG A 243 4.59 -11.22 -0.67
N ASP A 244 5.55 -11.21 -1.60
CA ASP A 244 6.49 -10.09 -1.82
C ASP A 244 6.02 -9.09 -2.88
#